data_AF-A0A521E0X1-F1
#
_entry.id   AF-A0A521E0X1-F1
#
_cell.length_a   1.000
_cell.length_b   1.000
_cell.length_c   1.000
_cell.angle_alpha   90.00
_cell.angle_beta   90.00
_cell.angle_gamma   90.00
#
_symmetry.space_group_name_H-M   'P 1'
#
loop_
_entity.id
_entity.type
_entity.pdbx_description
1 polymer ?
#
loop_
_entity_poly.entity_id
_entity_poly.type
_entity_poly.pdbx_seq_one_letter_code
_entity_poly.pdbx_strand_id
1 'polypeptide(L)'
;MARWSGDARTAATAAALTPYAWRDLTDRMLARLVVGAADRHGVTAFLASLPGTDPGPAGAAEPTGPDDPRVEVLLRVLADRPWRGLTLDRLVTDLFAALDAWQAGRGTSDRDLRRPSGER
;
A
#
# COMPACT_ATOMS: atom_id res chain seq x y z
N MET A 1 4.03 12.54 13.73
CA MET A 1 3.61 11.67 12.59
C MET A 1 2.17 11.98 12.28
N ALA A 2 1.87 12.56 11.12
CA ALA A 2 0.50 12.78 10.71
C ALA A 2 -0.20 11.41 10.59
N ARG A 3 -1.23 11.18 11.40
CA ARG A 3 -2.05 9.95 11.32
C ARG A 3 -3.04 10.14 10.18
N TRP A 4 -2.62 9.81 8.96
CA TRP A 4 -3.49 9.84 7.78
C TRP A 4 -4.65 8.85 7.95
N SER A 5 -5.86 9.22 7.51
CA SER A 5 -7.00 8.29 7.51
C SER A 5 -6.81 7.26 6.40
N GLY A 6 -7.09 5.98 6.69
CA GLY A 6 -7.01 4.90 5.69
C GLY A 6 -7.82 5.22 4.43
N ASP A 7 -8.92 5.94 4.57
CA ASP A 7 -9.82 6.32 3.47
C ASP A 7 -9.15 7.20 2.41
N ALA A 8 -8.31 8.18 2.83
CA ALA A 8 -7.63 9.07 1.88
C ALA A 8 -6.58 8.33 1.04
N ARG A 9 -5.86 7.39 1.66
CA ARG A 9 -4.87 6.55 0.99
C ARG A 9 -5.54 5.59 0.01
N THR A 10 -6.66 4.99 0.40
CA THR A 10 -7.47 4.12 -0.46
C THR A 10 -7.98 4.87 -1.68
N ALA A 11 -8.60 6.03 -1.50
CA ALA A 11 -9.13 6.85 -2.58
C ALA A 11 -8.03 7.31 -3.57
N ALA A 12 -6.89 7.76 -3.05
CA ALA A 12 -5.76 8.17 -3.89
C ALA A 12 -5.20 7.01 -4.72
N THR A 13 -5.14 5.81 -4.14
CA THR A 13 -4.65 4.60 -4.83
C THR A 13 -5.65 4.12 -5.88
N ALA A 14 -6.95 4.14 -5.59
CA ALA A 14 -7.99 3.82 -6.57
C ALA A 14 -7.97 4.80 -7.76
N ALA A 15 -7.82 6.10 -7.50
CA ALA A 15 -7.67 7.11 -8.53
C ALA A 15 -6.42 6.86 -9.40
N ALA A 16 -5.28 6.51 -8.78
CA ALA A 16 -4.04 6.21 -9.51
C ALA A 16 -4.12 4.94 -10.37
N LEU A 17 -5.00 3.99 -10.00
CA LEU A 17 -5.25 2.75 -10.74
C LEU A 17 -6.31 2.90 -11.83
N THR A 18 -7.15 3.94 -11.79
CA THR A 18 -8.24 4.18 -12.75
C THR A 18 -7.80 4.24 -14.22
N PRO A 19 -6.63 4.83 -14.57
CA PRO A 19 -6.15 4.84 -15.95
C PRO A 19 -5.78 3.45 -16.49
N TYR A 20 -5.61 2.47 -15.61
CA TYR A 20 -5.25 1.12 -16.00
C TYR A 20 -6.52 0.29 -16.16
N ALA A 21 -6.53 -0.59 -17.16
CA ALA A 21 -7.49 -1.69 -17.25
C ALA A 21 -7.17 -2.72 -16.14
N TRP A 22 -7.35 -2.34 -14.88
CA TRP A 22 -6.79 -3.02 -13.72
C TRP A 22 -7.27 -4.47 -13.57
N ARG A 23 -8.42 -4.81 -14.18
CA ARG A 23 -8.96 -6.18 -14.24
C ARG A 23 -8.18 -7.09 -15.20
N ASP A 24 -7.55 -6.52 -16.21
CA ASP A 24 -6.77 -7.24 -17.22
C ASP A 24 -5.30 -7.39 -16.81
N LEU A 25 -4.91 -6.74 -15.71
CA LEU A 25 -3.56 -6.87 -15.16
C LEU A 25 -3.34 -8.26 -14.57
N THR A 26 -2.08 -8.69 -14.62
CA THR A 26 -1.61 -9.81 -13.81
C THR A 26 -1.63 -9.44 -12.34
N ASP A 27 -1.82 -10.42 -11.46
CA ASP A 27 -1.84 -10.20 -10.01
C ASP A 27 -0.56 -9.49 -9.54
N ARG A 28 0.60 -9.86 -10.12
CA ARG A 28 1.90 -9.23 -9.82
C ARG A 28 1.95 -7.78 -10.26
N MET A 29 1.44 -7.44 -11.44
CA MET A 29 1.44 -6.05 -11.90
C MET A 29 0.51 -5.19 -11.06
N LEU A 30 -0.70 -5.68 -10.75
CA LEU A 30 -1.63 -5.01 -9.86
C LEU A 30 -1.01 -4.77 -8.48
N ALA A 31 -0.41 -5.79 -7.87
CA ALA A 31 0.27 -5.67 -6.59
C ALA A 31 1.37 -4.59 -6.62
N ARG A 32 2.19 -4.58 -7.67
CA ARG A 32 3.27 -3.59 -7.81
C ARG A 32 2.75 -2.16 -7.95
N LEU A 33 1.68 -1.97 -8.72
CA LEU A 33 1.04 -0.65 -8.88
C LEU A 33 0.39 -0.17 -7.58
N VAL A 34 -0.26 -1.06 -6.82
CA VAL A 34 -0.85 -0.72 -5.52
C VAL A 34 0.22 -0.24 -4.54
N VAL A 35 1.35 -0.95 -4.46
CA VAL A 35 2.46 -0.54 -3.59
C VAL A 35 3.05 0.80 -4.03
N GLY A 36 3.34 0.97 -5.32
CA GLY A 36 3.91 2.22 -5.82
C GLY A 36 2.96 3.43 -5.68
N ALA A 37 1.66 3.24 -5.91
CA ALA A 37 0.65 4.25 -5.65
C ALA A 37 0.60 4.66 -4.17
N ALA A 38 0.71 3.68 -3.27
CA ALA A 38 0.71 3.92 -1.84
C ALA A 38 1.94 4.72 -1.38
N ASP A 39 3.13 4.37 -1.90
CA ASP A 39 4.37 5.08 -1.62
C ASP A 39 4.31 6.51 -2.12
N ARG A 40 3.84 6.70 -3.36
CA ARG A 40 3.61 8.02 -3.93
C ARG A 40 2.67 8.85 -3.06
N HIS A 41 1.55 8.29 -2.62
CA HIS A 41 0.63 9.00 -1.72
C HIS A 41 1.32 9.43 -0.42
N GLY A 42 2.13 8.55 0.18
CA GLY A 42 2.91 8.90 1.37
C GLY A 42 3.89 10.06 1.13
N VAL A 43 4.61 10.05 0.02
CA VAL A 43 5.53 11.14 -0.37
C VAL A 43 4.76 12.44 -0.63
N THR A 44 3.69 12.40 -1.41
CA THR A 44 2.86 13.57 -1.73
C THR A 44 2.24 14.16 -0.46
N ALA A 45 1.71 13.32 0.44
CA ALA A 45 1.13 13.77 1.70
C ALA A 45 2.19 14.39 2.64
N PHE A 46 3.41 13.84 2.64
CA PHE A 46 4.53 14.44 3.36
C PHE A 46 4.91 15.81 2.78
N LEU A 47 5.09 15.92 1.47
CA LEU A 47 5.41 17.18 0.80
C LEU A 47 4.34 18.25 1.04
N ALA A 48 3.05 17.88 0.93
CA ALA A 48 1.93 18.78 1.23
C ALA A 48 1.89 19.26 2.69
N SER A 49 2.57 18.57 3.61
CA SER A 49 2.70 19.02 5.00
C SER A 49 3.78 20.07 5.21
N LEU A 50 4.65 20.31 4.22
CA LEU A 50 5.74 21.28 4.29
C LEU A 50 5.25 22.68 3.85
N PRO A 51 5.56 23.75 4.60
CA PRO A 51 5.18 25.11 4.22
C PRO A 51 5.71 25.49 2.83
N GLY A 52 4.83 26.09 2.00
CA GLY A 52 5.20 26.59 0.67
C GLY A 52 5.44 25.51 -0.39
N THR A 53 5.14 24.24 -0.09
CA THR A 53 5.32 23.12 -1.03
C THR A 53 3.98 22.76 -1.68
N ASP A 54 3.92 22.84 -3.00
CA ASP A 54 2.85 22.24 -3.81
C ASP A 54 3.44 21.03 -4.55
N PRO A 55 3.04 19.79 -4.19
CA PRO A 55 3.54 18.59 -4.85
C PRO A 55 2.99 18.41 -6.27
N GLY A 56 2.05 19.26 -6.71
CA GLY A 56 1.42 19.17 -8.02
C GLY A 56 0.45 17.99 -8.16
N PRO A 57 -0.09 17.76 -9.37
CA PRO A 57 -1.09 16.73 -9.60
C PRO A 57 -0.52 15.32 -9.41
N ALA A 58 -1.32 14.44 -8.82
CA ALA A 58 -1.05 13.01 -8.80
C ALA A 58 -1.18 12.44 -10.21
N GLY A 59 -0.05 12.13 -10.84
CA GLY A 59 0.04 11.35 -12.07
C GLY A 59 -0.23 9.87 -11.85
N ALA A 60 -0.09 9.08 -12.91
CA ALA A 60 -0.31 7.63 -12.89
C ALA A 60 0.60 6.90 -11.89
N ALA A 61 0.15 5.76 -11.39
CA ALA A 61 0.94 4.92 -10.50
C ALA A 61 2.14 4.29 -11.22
N GLU A 62 3.33 4.44 -10.65
CA GLU A 62 4.50 3.69 -11.12
C GLU A 62 4.58 2.35 -10.38
N PRO A 63 4.83 1.22 -11.06
CA PRO A 63 5.01 -0.06 -10.39
C PRO A 63 6.25 -0.02 -9.49
N THR A 64 6.14 -0.49 -8.24
CA THR A 64 7.32 -0.68 -7.38
C THR A 64 8.29 -1.71 -7.99
N GLY A 65 9.50 -1.79 -7.45
CA GLY A 65 10.51 -2.78 -7.84
C GLY A 65 9.99 -4.22 -7.76
N PRO A 66 10.47 -5.12 -8.63
CA PRO A 66 9.98 -6.51 -8.66
C PRO A 66 10.29 -7.29 -7.37
N ASP A 67 11.32 -6.90 -6.62
CA ASP A 67 11.77 -7.61 -5.40
C ASP A 67 11.23 -7.00 -4.10
N ASP A 68 10.27 -6.09 -4.20
CA ASP A 68 9.66 -5.46 -3.02
C ASP A 68 8.87 -6.50 -2.21
N PRO A 69 9.22 -6.73 -0.93
CA PRO A 69 8.60 -7.77 -0.11
C PRO A 69 7.10 -7.54 0.14
N ARG A 70 6.59 -6.32 -0.06
CA ARG A 70 5.16 -6.00 0.03
C ARG A 70 4.37 -6.59 -1.12
N VAL A 71 5.00 -6.79 -2.29
CA VAL A 71 4.36 -7.42 -3.45
C VAL A 71 3.94 -8.85 -3.13
N GLU A 72 4.81 -9.62 -2.47
CA GLU A 72 4.52 -11.01 -2.08
C GLU A 72 3.38 -11.11 -1.06
N VAL A 73 3.22 -10.11 -0.19
CA VAL A 73 2.07 -10.02 0.73
C VAL A 73 0.78 -9.87 -0.04
N LEU A 74 0.74 -8.93 -1.00
CA LEU A 74 -0.44 -8.69 -1.82
C LEU A 74 -0.76 -9.86 -2.74
N LEU A 75 0.26 -10.54 -3.28
CA LEU A 75 0.07 -11.72 -4.14
C LEU A 75 -0.70 -12.83 -3.42
N ARG A 76 -0.44 -13.08 -2.13
CA ARG A 76 -1.21 -14.06 -1.34
C ARG A 76 -2.69 -13.68 -1.26
N VAL A 77 -2.95 -12.41 -0.97
CA VAL A 77 -4.32 -11.88 -0.85
C VAL A 77 -5.07 -11.92 -2.18
N LEU A 78 -4.38 -11.73 -3.29
CA LEU A 78 -4.96 -11.83 -4.64
C LEU A 78 -5.19 -13.29 -5.05
N ALA A 79 -4.31 -14.20 -4.66
CA ALA A 79 -4.44 -15.63 -4.95
C ALA A 79 -5.61 -16.28 -4.19
N ASP A 80 -5.88 -15.83 -2.96
CA ASP A 80 -6.86 -16.47 -2.08
C ASP A 80 -8.34 -16.18 -2.44
N ARG A 81 -8.62 -15.31 -3.42
CA ARG A 81 -9.99 -14.89 -3.74
C ARG A 81 -10.16 -14.30 -5.14
N PRO A 82 -11.38 -14.37 -5.71
CA PRO A 82 -11.69 -13.79 -7.02
C PRO A 82 -11.79 -12.26 -6.97
N TRP A 83 -10.64 -11.57 -6.94
CA TRP A 83 -10.57 -10.11 -6.79
C TRP A 83 -11.14 -9.33 -7.98
N ARG A 84 -11.22 -9.93 -9.17
CA ARG A 84 -11.76 -9.29 -10.39
C ARG A 84 -13.25 -8.94 -10.29
N GLY A 85 -13.98 -9.63 -9.40
CA GLY A 85 -15.39 -9.36 -9.11
C GLY A 85 -15.62 -8.21 -8.12
N LEU A 86 -14.56 -7.67 -7.50
CA LEU A 86 -14.68 -6.61 -6.51
C LEU A 86 -14.80 -5.23 -7.17
N THR A 87 -15.28 -4.24 -6.40
CA THR A 87 -15.07 -2.82 -6.72
C THR A 87 -13.62 -2.45 -6.45
N LEU A 88 -13.11 -1.44 -7.17
CA LEU A 88 -11.71 -1.01 -7.01
C LEU A 88 -11.43 -0.52 -5.58
N ASP A 89 -12.34 0.25 -4.99
CA ASP A 89 -12.19 0.71 -3.60
C ASP A 89 -12.15 -0.44 -2.60
N ARG A 90 -13.00 -1.45 -2.78
CA ARG A 90 -13.01 -2.63 -1.91
C ARG A 90 -11.72 -3.42 -2.02
N LEU A 91 -11.25 -3.62 -3.25
CA LEU A 91 -10.00 -4.29 -3.53
C LEU A 91 -8.83 -3.57 -2.85
N VAL A 92 -8.69 -2.27 -3.06
CA VAL A 92 -7.62 -1.45 -2.48
C VAL A 92 -7.69 -1.46 -0.94
N THR A 93 -8.90 -1.33 -0.37
CA THR A 93 -9.11 -1.41 1.08
C THR A 93 -8.58 -2.72 1.66
N ASP A 94 -8.94 -3.84 1.05
CA ASP A 94 -8.53 -5.14 1.55
C ASP A 94 -7.02 -5.39 1.36
N LEU A 95 -6.42 -4.87 0.28
CA LEU A 95 -4.97 -4.95 0.08
C LEU A 95 -4.22 -4.10 1.12
N PHE A 96 -4.72 -2.92 1.48
CA PHE A 96 -4.12 -2.13 2.55
C PHE A 96 -4.28 -2.76 3.93
N ALA A 97 -5.43 -3.35 4.23
CA ALA A 97 -5.62 -4.09 5.47
C ALA A 97 -4.58 -5.22 5.63
N ALA A 98 -4.25 -5.92 4.54
CA ALA A 98 -3.21 -6.95 4.55
C ALA A 98 -1.79 -6.38 4.74
N LEU A 99 -1.48 -5.25 4.11
CA LEU A 99 -0.19 -4.56 4.31
C LEU A 99 -0.04 -4.05 5.75
N ASP A 100 -1.10 -3.49 6.32
CA ASP A 100 -1.10 -2.99 7.70
C ASP A 100 -0.93 -4.15 8.70
N ALA A 101 -1.61 -5.27 8.49
CA ALA A 101 -1.45 -6.48 9.30
C ALA A 101 -0.02 -7.05 9.21
N TRP A 102 0.55 -7.12 8.01
CA TRP A 102 1.93 -7.54 7.80
C TRP A 102 2.94 -6.61 8.47
N GLN A 103 2.75 -5.30 8.35
CA GLN A 103 3.61 -4.29 8.99
C GLN A 103 3.51 -4.36 10.52
N ALA A 104 2.31 -4.55 11.06
CA ALA A 104 2.09 -4.73 12.50
C ALA A 104 2.80 -5.98 13.02
N GLY A 105 2.73 -7.10 12.30
CA GLY A 105 3.42 -8.34 12.65
C GLY A 105 4.95 -8.20 12.65
N ARG A 106 5.53 -7.41 11.75
CA ARG A 106 6.97 -7.09 11.80
C ARG A 106 7.32 -6.16 12.96
N GLY A 107 6.47 -5.17 13.24
CA GLY A 107 6.68 -4.21 14.33
C GLY A 107 6.56 -4.81 15.72
N THR A 108 5.83 -5.92 15.88
CA THR A 108 5.87 -6.74 17.10
C THR A 108 7.17 -7.53 17.18
N SER A 109 7.60 -8.18 16.09
CA SER A 109 8.86 -8.94 16.08
C SER A 109 10.11 -8.08 16.35
N ASP A 110 10.19 -6.86 15.80
CA ASP A 110 11.30 -5.94 16.10
C ASP A 110 11.27 -5.43 17.56
N ARG A 111 10.07 -5.24 18.14
CA ARG A 111 9.94 -4.91 19.57
C ARG A 111 10.35 -6.06 20.47
N ASP A 112 10.00 -7.29 20.11
CA ASP A 112 10.37 -8.48 20.87
C ASP A 112 11.89 -8.73 20.84
N LEU A 113 12.56 -8.46 19.71
CA LEU A 113 14.02 -8.52 19.61
C LEU A 113 14.74 -7.42 20.41
N ARG A 114 14.10 -6.25 20.60
CA ARG A 114 14.64 -5.15 21.41
C ARG A 114 14.36 -5.30 22.89
N ARG A 115 13.47 -6.22 23.30
CA ARG A 115 13.28 -6.54 24.71
C ARG A 115 14.48 -7.41 25.14
N PRO A 116 15.36 -6.94 26.05
CA PRO A 116 16.43 -7.80 26.53
C PRO A 116 15.79 -9.04 27.15
N SER A 117 16.24 -10.22 26.72
CA SER A 117 15.94 -11.50 27.34
C SER A 117 16.51 -11.51 28.76
N GLY A 118 15.86 -10.79 29.66
CA GLY A 118 16.23 -10.64 31.06
C GLY A 118 15.00 -10.88 31.89
N GLU A 119 14.95 -12.07 32.48
CA GLU A 119 14.54 -12.38 33.87
C GLU A 119 13.94 -13.80 33.93
N ARG A 120 14.77 -14.73 34.41
CA ARG A 120 14.37 -15.86 35.24
C ARG A 120 15.11 -15.75 36.56
#